data_AF-A0A7Y2GSV7-F1
#
_entry.id   AF-A0A7Y2GSV7-F1
#
_cell.length_a   1.000
_cell.length_b   1.000
_cell.length_c   1.000
_cell.angle_alpha   90.00
_cell.angle_beta   90.00
_cell.angle_gamma   90.00
#
_symmetry.space_group_name_H-M   'P 1'
#
loop_
_entity.id
_entity.type
_entity.pdbx_description
1 polymer ?
#
loop_
_entity_poly.entity_id
_entity_poly.type
_entity_poly.pdbx_seq_one_letter_code
_entity_poly.pdbx_strand_id
1 'polypeptide(L)' 'MTDSPQIPGFETLQIHAGQEPDSATGSRAVPIYQTTAYQFRDSAHAANLFALG' A
#
# COMPACT_ATOMS: atom_id res chain seq x y z
N MET A 1 11.51 27.85 -12.07
CA MET A 1 11.27 26.49 -11.55
C MET A 1 9.91 26.51 -10.88
N THR A 2 8.87 26.11 -11.61
CA THR A 2 7.51 25.98 -11.07
C THR A 2 7.48 24.75 -10.17
N ASP A 3 7.08 24.94 -8.92
CA ASP A 3 7.07 23.93 -7.85
C ASP A 3 5.86 22.98 -7.98
N SER A 4 5.50 22.62 -9.22
CA SER A 4 4.41 21.69 -9.49
C SER A 4 4.94 20.26 -9.42
N PRO A 5 4.29 19.35 -8.67
CA PRO A 5 4.69 17.96 -8.60
C PRO A 5 4.81 17.39 -10.02
N GLN A 6 6.00 16.94 -10.38
CA GLN A 6 6.19 16.27 -11.66
C GLN A 6 5.60 14.87 -11.54
N ILE A 7 4.49 14.64 -12.25
CA ILE A 7 3.98 13.29 -12.42
C ILE A 7 5.02 12.53 -13.27
N PRO A 8 5.51 11.36 -12.82
CA PRO A 8 6.43 10.56 -13.61
C PRO A 8 5.85 10.22 -14.99
N GLY A 9 6.72 10.00 -15.98
CA GLY A 9 6.32 9.53 -17.30
C GLY A 9 5.60 8.17 -17.25
N PHE A 10 4.84 7.85 -18.30
CA PHE A 10 4.03 6.64 -18.38
C PHE A 10 4.86 5.37 -18.18
N GLU A 11 6.04 5.31 -18.78
CA GLU A 11 6.98 4.19 -18.72
C GLU A 11 7.45 3.94 -17.28
N THR A 12 7.69 5.00 -16.52
CA THR A 12 8.06 4.91 -15.10
C THR A 12 6.87 4.45 -14.26
N LEU A 13 5.67 4.96 -14.55
CA LEU A 13 4.46 4.58 -13.83
C LEU A 13 4.09 3.11 -14.04
N GLN A 14 4.29 2.57 -15.25
CA GLN A 14 4.05 1.15 -15.53
C GLN A 14 4.83 0.21 -14.61
N ILE A 15 6.01 0.62 -14.15
CA ILE A 15 6.87 -0.20 -13.30
C ILE A 15 6.64 0.09 -11.81
N HIS A 16 6.39 1.35 -11.45
CA HIS A 16 6.49 1.79 -10.04
C HIS A 16 5.17 2.28 -9.42
N ALA A 17 4.14 2.60 -10.21
CA ALA A 17 2.90 3.15 -9.66
C ALA A 17 2.20 2.14 -8.74
N GLY A 18 1.78 2.60 -7.55
CA GLY A 18 1.12 1.77 -6.55
C GLY A 18 2.05 0.83 -5.78
N GLN A 19 3.37 0.91 -5.97
CA GLN A 19 4.36 0.13 -5.24
C GLN A 19 5.35 1.03 -4.49
N GLU A 20 5.62 0.67 -3.25
CA GLU A 20 6.69 1.23 -2.44
C GLU A 20 7.51 0.08 -1.81
N PRO A 21 8.76 0.33 -1.39
CA PRO A 21 9.51 -0.70 -0.65
C PRO A 21 8.73 -1.15 0.58
N ASP A 22 8.65 -2.46 0.79
CA ASP A 22 8.05 -3.01 2.01
C ASP A 22 8.74 -2.42 3.24
N SER A 23 7.96 -1.84 4.16
CA SER A 23 8.51 -1.12 5.31
C SER A 23 9.17 -2.03 6.34
N ALA A 24 8.81 -3.32 6.37
CA ALA A 24 9.37 -4.29 7.31
C ALA A 24 10.73 -4.86 6.85
N THR A 25 10.92 -5.05 5.54
CA THR A 25 12.08 -5.75 4.98
C THR A 25 12.90 -4.94 3.97
N GLY A 26 12.36 -3.84 3.46
CA GLY A 26 12.94 -3.06 2.36
C GLY A 26 12.79 -3.70 0.98
N SER A 27 12.03 -4.82 0.86
CA SER A 27 11.82 -5.48 -0.43
C SER A 27 11.17 -4.55 -1.44
N ARG A 28 11.76 -4.43 -2.63
CA ARG A 28 11.17 -3.71 -3.77
C ARG A 28 10.14 -4.55 -4.53
N ALA A 29 10.30 -5.88 -4.51
CA ALA A 29 9.29 -6.78 -5.04
C ALA A 29 8.15 -6.88 -4.02
N VAL A 30 6.91 -6.78 -4.50
CA VAL A 30 5.72 -6.91 -3.67
C VAL A 30 5.65 -8.32 -3.09
N PRO A 31 5.54 -8.49 -1.76
CA PRO A 31 5.38 -9.80 -1.15
C PRO A 31 4.12 -10.52 -1.64
N ILE A 32 4.20 -11.85 -1.78
CA ILE A 32 3.02 -12.68 -2.03
C ILE A 32 2.33 -12.95 -0.69
N TYR A 33 1.26 -12.23 -0.40
CA TYR A 33 0.42 -12.45 0.78
C TYR A 33 -0.53 -13.65 0.59
N GLN A 34 0.03 -14.86 0.60
CA GLN A 34 -0.74 -16.10 0.47
C GLN A 34 -1.42 -16.48 1.80
N THR A 35 -2.47 -15.74 2.14
CA THR A 35 -3.29 -15.93 3.35
C THR A 35 -4.78 -15.87 3.01
N THR A 36 -5.62 -16.39 3.90
CA THR A 36 -7.08 -16.27 3.83
C THR A 36 -7.64 -15.25 4.82
N ALA A 37 -6.83 -14.76 5.76
CA ALA A 37 -7.26 -13.84 6.82
C ALA A 37 -6.14 -12.89 7.28
N TYR A 38 -6.54 -11.75 7.86
CA TYR A 38 -5.66 -10.76 8.47
C TYR A 38 -6.11 -10.45 9.90
N GLN A 39 -5.17 -10.21 10.80
CA GLN A 39 -5.46 -9.90 12.21
C GLN A 39 -5.92 -8.45 12.38
N PHE A 40 -6.98 -8.23 13.18
CA PHE A 40 -7.32 -6.89 13.65
C PHE A 40 -6.49 -6.52 14.88
N ARG A 41 -6.16 -5.22 15.00
CA ARG A 41 -5.50 -4.69 16.20
C ARG A 41 -6.35 -4.85 17.46
N ASP A 42 -7.65 -4.60 17.33
CA ASP A 42 -8.67 -4.73 18.39
C ASP A 42 -10.09 -4.79 17.79
N SER A 43 -11.12 -4.87 18.64
CA SER A 43 -12.53 -4.93 18.22
C SER A 43 -13.03 -3.64 17.58
N ALA A 44 -12.53 -2.47 18.01
CA ALA A 44 -12.92 -1.18 17.43
C ALA A 44 -12.37 -1.03 16.00
N HIS A 45 -11.14 -1.47 15.74
CA HIS A 45 -10.56 -1.55 14.40
C HIS A 45 -11.39 -2.43 13.47
N ALA A 46 -11.85 -3.60 13.95
CA ALA A 46 -12.74 -4.46 13.18
C ALA A 46 -14.08 -3.76 12.89
N ALA A 47 -14.72 -3.17 13.90
CA ALA A 47 -15.98 -2.45 13.72
C ALA A 47 -15.87 -1.32 12.68
N ASN A 48 -14.77 -0.57 12.67
CA ASN A 48 -14.53 0.48 11.69
C ASN A 48 -14.35 -0.05 10.26
N LEU A 49 -13.64 -1.18 10.08
CA LEU A 49 -13.46 -1.79 8.76
C LEU A 49 -14.75 -2.38 8.19
N PHE A 50 -15.67 -2.83 9.05
CA PHE A 50 -16.95 -3.44 8.67
C PHE A 50 -18.16 -2.52 8.88
N ALA A 51 -17.95 -1.26 9.26
CA ALA A 51 -19.00 -0.29 9.56
C ALA A 51 -20.09 -0.80 10.53
N LEU A 52 -19.67 -1.37 11.67
CA LEU A 52 -20.56 -1.96 12.68
C LEU A 52 -20.92 -0.99 13.83
N GLY A 53 -20.74 0.32 13.62
CA GLY A 53 -20.99 1.39 14.59
C GLY A 53 -22.22 2.23 14.27
#